data_AF-A0A917FQL6-F1
#
_entry.id   AF-A0A917FQL6-F1
#
_cell.length_a   1.000
_cell.length_b   1.000
_cell.length_c   1.000
_cell.angle_alpha   90.00
_cell.angle_beta   90.00
_cell.angle_gamma   90.00
#
_symmetry.space_group_name_H-M   'P 1'
#
loop_
_entity.id
_entity.type
_entity.pdbx_description
1 polymer ?
#
loop_
_entity_poly.entity_id
_entity_poly.type
_entity_poly.pdbx_seq_one_letter_code
_entity_poly.pdbx_strand_id
1 'polypeptide(L)'
;MGNHYHLLLTSPVPGRLACAMRRVGSRYVPYYNWRHGRSGALWEGRFKSCLVQSSRYFLNVQRYIELNPVRAGLVSDPALYQWSSARVSLGTAADPSLVPHVCYLELGATREERAAVYSDFLQQPIAAGELGYIRQHVRQSRAIGLVAGDGGTSVPV
;
A
#
# COMPACT_ATOMS: atom_id res chain seq x y z
N MET A 1 6.90 5.92 -6.26
CA MET A 1 6.80 7.38 -5.99
C MET A 1 7.62 8.12 -7.03
N GLY A 2 7.08 9.22 -7.59
CA GLY A 2 7.64 9.96 -8.74
C GLY A 2 6.79 9.82 -10.01
N ASN A 3 6.41 8.59 -10.38
CA ASN A 3 5.54 8.28 -11.52
C ASN A 3 4.45 7.23 -11.24
N HIS A 4 4.37 6.72 -10.00
CA HIS A 4 3.36 5.75 -9.56
C HIS A 4 3.14 5.84 -8.04
N TYR A 5 2.00 5.32 -7.59
CA TYR A 5 1.59 5.21 -6.19
C TYR A 5 1.38 3.75 -5.79
N HIS A 6 1.48 3.46 -4.49
CA HIS A 6 1.16 2.15 -3.89
C HIS A 6 0.03 2.33 -2.88
N LEU A 7 -0.98 1.45 -2.93
CA LEU A 7 -2.12 1.47 -2.02
C LEU A 7 -2.23 0.11 -1.33
N LEU A 8 -2.49 0.13 -0.03
CA LEU A 8 -2.87 -1.05 0.76
C LEU A 8 -4.33 -0.88 1.17
N LEU A 9 -5.21 -1.69 0.61
CA LEU A 9 -6.65 -1.50 0.73
C LEU A 9 -7.33 -2.84 1.06
N THR A 10 -8.30 -2.79 1.98
CA THR A 10 -9.21 -3.89 2.26
C THR A 10 -10.55 -3.60 1.61
N SER A 11 -11.00 -4.49 0.71
CA SER A 11 -12.32 -4.39 0.09
C SER A 11 -13.28 -5.34 0.81
N PRO A 12 -14.41 -4.87 1.36
CA PRO A 12 -15.39 -5.74 2.02
C PRO A 12 -16.14 -6.63 1.02
N VAL A 13 -16.05 -6.35 -0.27
CA VAL A 13 -16.73 -7.09 -1.34
C VAL A 13 -15.74 -7.42 -2.45
N PRO A 14 -15.68 -8.67 -2.93
CA PRO A 14 -14.87 -9.06 -4.10
C PRO A 14 -15.16 -8.19 -5.33
N GLY A 15 -14.15 -7.94 -6.16
CA GLY A 15 -14.29 -7.18 -7.42
C GLY A 15 -14.47 -5.66 -7.28
N ARG A 16 -14.87 -5.13 -6.12
CA ARG A 16 -15.09 -3.68 -5.95
C ARG A 16 -13.83 -2.83 -6.11
N LEU A 17 -12.65 -3.37 -5.78
CA LEU A 17 -11.39 -2.68 -5.99
C LEU A 17 -11.16 -2.36 -7.48
N ALA A 18 -11.42 -3.31 -8.38
CA ALA A 18 -11.27 -3.09 -9.81
C ALA A 18 -12.24 -2.02 -10.34
N CYS A 19 -13.48 -2.01 -9.85
CA CYS A 19 -14.47 -0.97 -10.16
C CYS A 19 -14.04 0.41 -9.63
N ALA A 20 -13.52 0.48 -8.41
CA ALA A 20 -13.01 1.72 -7.83
C ALA A 20 -11.83 2.28 -8.64
N MET A 21 -10.84 1.44 -8.97
CA MET A 21 -9.69 1.85 -9.78
C MET A 21 -10.09 2.29 -11.19
N ARG A 22 -11.07 1.61 -11.81
CA ARG A 22 -11.63 2.03 -13.09
C ARG A 22 -12.26 3.43 -13.01
N ARG A 23 -13.01 3.70 -11.94
CA ARG A 23 -13.67 4.99 -11.71
C ARG A 23 -12.67 6.11 -11.43
N VAL A 24 -11.59 5.82 -10.71
CA VAL A 24 -10.47 6.76 -10.53
C VAL A 24 -9.86 7.09 -11.88
N GLY A 25 -9.53 6.08 -12.69
CA GLY A 25 -8.96 6.30 -14.03
C GLY A 25 -9.88 7.09 -14.95
N SER A 26 -11.17 6.73 -15.04
CA SER A 26 -12.11 7.36 -15.97
C SER A 26 -12.46 8.81 -15.60
N ARG A 27 -12.33 9.19 -14.33
CA ARG A 27 -12.58 10.57 -13.88
C ARG A 27 -11.32 11.42 -13.84
N TYR A 28 -10.20 10.87 -13.38
CA TYR A 28 -8.98 11.64 -13.16
C TYR A 28 -8.24 11.95 -14.46
N VAL A 29 -8.20 11.01 -15.42
CA VAL A 29 -7.47 11.22 -16.68
C VAL A 29 -8.05 12.38 -17.50
N PRO A 30 -9.38 12.46 -17.75
CA PRO A 30 -9.95 13.60 -18.45
C PRO A 30 -9.77 14.92 -17.69
N TYR A 31 -9.94 14.91 -16.37
CA TYR A 31 -9.72 16.08 -15.52
C TYR A 31 -8.29 16.61 -15.64
N TYR A 32 -7.30 15.72 -15.51
CA TYR A 32 -5.88 16.08 -15.61
C TYR A 32 -5.54 16.61 -17.01
N ASN A 33 -6.01 15.94 -18.06
CA ASN A 33 -5.81 16.35 -19.44
C ASN A 33 -6.40 17.74 -19.71
N TRP A 34 -7.64 17.99 -19.27
CA TRP A 34 -8.28 19.31 -19.38
C TRP A 34 -7.49 20.38 -18.61
N ARG A 35 -7.11 20.12 -17.36
CA ARG A 35 -6.38 21.07 -16.51
C ARG A 35 -5.01 21.46 -17.09
N HIS A 36 -4.34 20.54 -17.77
CA HIS A 36 -2.96 20.72 -18.26
C HIS A 36 -2.85 20.87 -19.78
N GLY A 37 -3.96 21.00 -20.51
CA GLY A 37 -3.96 21.12 -21.97
C GLY A 37 -3.36 19.90 -22.70
N ARG A 38 -3.48 18.71 -22.10
CA ARG A 38 -2.94 17.46 -22.64
C ARG A 38 -4.04 16.60 -23.25
N SER A 39 -3.63 15.62 -24.05
CA SER A 39 -4.50 14.56 -24.56
C SER A 39 -3.80 13.20 -24.42
N GLY A 40 -4.57 12.12 -24.58
CA GLY A 40 -4.05 10.75 -24.50
C GLY A 40 -4.08 10.13 -23.09
N ALA A 41 -3.41 8.99 -22.95
CA ALA A 41 -3.35 8.22 -21.71
C ALA A 41 -2.41 8.88 -20.68
N LEU A 42 -2.82 8.86 -19.41
CA LEU A 42 -1.98 9.29 -18.28
C LEU A 42 -1.26 8.11 -17.61
N TRP A 43 -1.90 6.96 -17.56
CA TRP A 43 -1.39 5.77 -16.89
C TRP A 43 -0.66 4.87 -17.88
N GLU A 44 0.48 4.33 -17.46
CA GLU A 44 1.34 3.43 -18.27
C GLU A 44 0.71 2.02 -18.48
N GLY A 45 -0.44 1.75 -17.86
CA GLY A 45 -1.14 0.48 -18.03
C GLY A 45 -2.26 0.25 -17.01
N ARG A 46 -2.67 -1.02 -16.89
CA ARG A 46 -3.63 -1.46 -15.86
C ARG A 46 -2.98 -1.44 -14.49
N PHE A 47 -3.77 -1.19 -13.44
CA PHE A 47 -3.28 -1.33 -12.07
C PHE A 47 -2.85 -2.79 -11.81
N LYS A 48 -1.81 -2.96 -11.01
CA LYS A 48 -1.38 -4.27 -10.50
C LYS A 48 -1.92 -4.45 -9.10
N SER A 49 -2.38 -5.65 -8.77
CA SER A 49 -2.85 -6.01 -7.44
C SER A 49 -2.24 -7.33 -6.99
N CYS A 50 -1.94 -7.40 -5.70
CA CYS A 50 -1.42 -8.57 -5.02
C CYS A 50 -2.25 -8.74 -3.74
N LEU A 51 -2.78 -9.95 -3.51
CA LEU A 51 -3.48 -10.26 -2.28
C LEU A 51 -2.48 -10.43 -1.14
N VAL A 52 -2.73 -9.79 0.01
CA VAL A 52 -1.95 -9.96 1.23
C VAL A 52 -2.77 -10.84 2.16
N GLN A 53 -2.42 -12.14 2.23
CA GLN A 53 -3.32 -13.14 2.83
C GLN A 53 -3.19 -13.31 4.35
N SER A 54 -2.15 -12.78 4.98
CA SER A 54 -1.98 -12.95 6.43
C SER A 54 -1.75 -11.63 7.15
N SER A 55 -2.29 -11.55 8.37
CA SER A 55 -1.97 -10.51 9.35
C SER A 55 -0.46 -10.35 9.51
N ARG A 56 0.27 -11.47 9.46
CA ARG A 56 1.74 -11.53 9.49
C ARG A 56 2.41 -10.69 8.39
N TYR A 57 1.85 -10.60 7.20
CA TYR A 57 2.44 -9.80 6.10
C TYR A 57 1.88 -8.39 6.00
N PHE A 58 0.73 -8.10 6.61
CA PHE A 58 0.07 -6.80 6.50
C PHE A 58 1.01 -5.66 6.92
N LEU A 59 1.54 -5.72 8.14
CA LEU A 59 2.41 -4.66 8.67
C LEU A 59 3.72 -4.55 7.88
N ASN A 60 4.26 -5.68 7.41
CA ASN A 60 5.43 -5.69 6.54
C ASN A 60 5.17 -4.97 5.20
N VAL A 61 4.01 -5.17 4.59
CA VAL A 61 3.61 -4.48 3.36
C VAL A 61 3.35 -3.00 3.62
N GLN A 62 2.69 -2.65 4.74
CA GLN A 62 2.46 -1.27 5.13
C GLN A 62 3.79 -0.53 5.32
N ARG A 63 4.70 -1.09 6.13
CA ARG A 63 6.07 -0.60 6.33
C ARG A 63 6.83 -0.48 5.01
N TYR A 64 6.71 -1.49 4.14
CA TYR A 64 7.29 -1.41 2.80
C TYR A 64 6.76 -0.19 2.05
N ILE A 65 5.44 0.01 1.98
CA ILE A 65 4.85 1.13 1.24
C ILE A 65 5.34 2.48 1.78
N GLU A 66 5.32 2.65 3.09
CA GLU A 66 5.63 3.91 3.77
C GLU A 66 7.12 4.26 3.73
N LEU A 67 8.00 3.26 3.64
CA LEU A 67 9.43 3.47 3.45
C LEU A 67 9.85 3.64 1.97
N ASN A 68 8.93 3.53 1.00
CA ASN A 68 9.28 3.75 -0.42
C ASN A 68 9.85 5.15 -0.70
N PRO A 69 9.28 6.25 -0.18
CA PRO A 69 9.84 7.60 -0.40
C PRO A 69 11.28 7.72 0.08
N VAL A 70 11.60 7.11 1.24
CA VAL A 70 12.96 7.07 1.78
C VAL A 70 13.88 6.26 0.88
N ARG A 71 13.46 5.05 0.48
CA ARG A 71 14.24 4.21 -0.44
C ARG A 71 14.42 4.82 -1.84
N ALA A 72 13.52 5.69 -2.26
CA ALA A 72 13.62 6.44 -3.51
C ALA A 72 14.49 7.71 -3.37
N GLY A 73 15.03 7.99 -2.18
CA GLY A 73 15.85 9.18 -1.91
C GLY A 73 15.07 10.50 -1.92
N LEU A 74 13.73 10.45 -1.81
CA LEU A 74 12.89 11.66 -1.85
C LEU A 74 12.84 12.40 -0.52
N VAL A 75 12.97 11.67 0.58
CA VAL A 75 12.97 12.19 1.95
C VAL A 75 13.90 11.33 2.81
N SER A 76 14.42 11.88 3.89
CA SER A 76 15.25 11.13 4.87
C SER A 76 14.40 10.31 5.87
N ASP A 77 13.15 10.71 6.08
CA ASP A 77 12.25 10.13 7.08
C ASP A 77 10.85 9.92 6.44
N PRO A 78 10.20 8.77 6.63
CA PRO A 78 8.87 8.51 6.07
C PRO A 78 7.81 9.54 6.50
N ALA A 79 7.91 10.13 7.69
CA ALA A 79 7.00 11.17 8.18
C ALA A 79 7.07 12.47 7.37
N LEU A 80 8.18 12.73 6.66
CA LEU A 80 8.34 13.92 5.84
C LEU A 80 7.64 13.82 4.48
N TYR A 81 7.23 12.63 4.05
CA TYR A 81 6.53 12.46 2.78
C TYR A 81 5.03 12.65 2.94
N GLN A 82 4.52 13.83 2.57
CA GLN A 82 3.13 14.22 2.79
C GLN A 82 2.08 13.35 2.07
N TRP A 83 2.46 12.64 0.99
CA TRP A 83 1.58 11.78 0.20
C TRP A 83 1.64 10.31 0.65
N SER A 84 1.71 10.08 1.96
CA SER A 84 1.73 8.75 2.59
C SER A 84 0.94 8.75 3.89
N SER A 85 0.45 7.57 4.28
CA SER A 85 -0.16 7.29 5.59
C SER A 85 0.84 7.30 6.75
N ALA A 86 2.16 7.37 6.49
CA ALA A 86 3.20 7.27 7.52
C ALA A 86 2.96 8.18 8.73
N ARG A 87 2.56 9.45 8.51
CA ARG A 87 2.26 10.38 9.63
C ARG A 87 1.07 9.93 10.48
N VAL A 88 0.09 9.29 9.88
CA VAL A 88 -1.07 8.75 10.62
C VAL A 88 -0.65 7.52 11.43
N SER A 89 0.13 6.62 10.83
CA SER A 89 0.65 5.42 11.50
C SER A 89 1.70 5.71 12.58
N LEU A 90 2.42 6.83 12.47
CA LEU A 90 3.34 7.34 13.48
C LEU A 90 2.67 8.24 14.52
N GLY A 91 1.35 8.43 14.44
CA GLY A 91 0.65 9.27 15.41
C GLY A 91 0.96 10.77 15.33
N THR A 92 1.60 11.24 14.26
CA THR A 92 1.95 12.67 14.08
C THR A 92 0.91 13.45 13.27
N ALA A 93 -0.06 12.78 12.66
CA ALA A 93 -1.20 13.40 11.98
C ALA A 93 -2.49 12.57 12.11
N ALA A 94 -3.64 13.20 11.84
CA ALA A 94 -4.92 12.52 11.67
C ALA A 94 -5.44 12.77 10.26
N ASP A 95 -6.00 11.74 9.63
CA ASP A 95 -6.63 11.83 8.31
C ASP A 95 -7.95 11.05 8.34
N PRO A 96 -9.10 11.73 8.35
CA PRO A 96 -10.42 11.08 8.39
C PRO A 96 -10.72 10.18 7.17
N SER A 97 -9.97 10.34 6.07
CA SER A 97 -10.13 9.51 4.88
C SER A 97 -9.44 8.14 5.00
N LEU A 98 -8.55 7.97 5.99
CA LEU A 98 -7.86 6.72 6.26
C LEU A 98 -8.59 5.95 7.36
N VAL A 99 -8.97 4.71 7.03
CA VAL A 99 -9.51 3.75 7.99
C VAL A 99 -8.39 2.76 8.36
N PRO A 100 -7.92 2.75 9.62
CA PRO A 100 -6.89 1.80 10.04
C PRO A 100 -7.36 0.36 9.90
N HIS A 101 -6.46 -0.51 9.45
CA HIS A 101 -6.73 -1.93 9.37
C HIS A 101 -6.68 -2.59 10.75
N VAL A 102 -7.38 -3.70 10.95
CA VAL A 102 -7.40 -4.45 12.20
C VAL A 102 -5.99 -4.81 12.69
N CYS A 103 -5.08 -5.22 11.79
CA CYS A 103 -3.71 -5.56 12.17
C CYS A 103 -2.89 -4.37 12.70
N TYR A 104 -3.22 -3.14 12.30
CA TYR A 104 -2.62 -1.94 12.90
C TYR A 104 -3.28 -1.64 14.25
N LEU A 105 -4.61 -1.81 14.34
CA LEU A 105 -5.36 -1.61 15.58
C LEU A 105 -4.92 -2.57 16.69
N GLU A 106 -4.52 -3.79 16.35
CA GLU A 106 -4.01 -4.80 17.27
C GLU A 106 -2.65 -4.45 17.90
N LEU A 107 -1.94 -3.43 17.41
CA LEU A 107 -0.66 -3.00 17.99
C LEU A 107 -0.79 -2.33 19.36
N GLY A 108 -1.99 -1.89 19.74
CA GLY A 108 -2.22 -1.18 20.99
C GLY A 108 -3.64 -0.64 21.12
N ALA A 109 -4.09 -0.43 22.36
CA ALA A 109 -5.42 0.07 22.65
C ALA A 109 -5.55 1.57 22.29
N THR A 110 -4.50 2.35 22.56
CA THR A 110 -4.47 3.79 22.28
C THR A 110 -3.77 4.12 20.96
N ARG A 111 -3.98 5.34 20.45
CA ARG A 111 -3.31 5.80 19.22
C ARG A 111 -1.81 5.92 19.46
N GLU A 112 -1.45 6.31 20.67
CA GLU A 112 -0.08 6.54 21.15
C GLU A 112 0.67 5.21 21.27
N GLU A 113 0.05 4.18 21.86
CA GLU A 113 0.63 2.83 21.94
C GLU A 113 0.89 2.25 20.55
N ARG A 114 -0.10 2.33 19.65
CA ARG A 114 0.05 1.85 18.27
C ARG A 114 1.18 2.57 17.54
N ALA A 115 1.25 3.89 17.69
CA ALA A 115 2.28 4.71 17.08
C ALA A 115 3.68 4.36 17.60
N ALA A 116 3.83 4.12 18.91
CA ALA A 116 5.10 3.71 19.51
C ALA A 116 5.56 2.36 18.97
N VAL A 117 4.71 1.33 19.03
CA VAL A 117 5.02 -0.01 18.51
C VAL A 117 5.34 0.03 17.02
N TYR A 118 4.58 0.81 16.25
CA TYR A 118 4.81 0.93 14.82
C TYR A 118 6.09 1.71 14.47
N SER A 119 6.44 2.72 15.26
CA SER A 119 7.70 3.47 15.12
C SER A 119 8.91 2.57 15.33
N ASP A 120 8.91 1.76 16.40
CA ASP A 120 9.96 0.78 16.66
C ASP A 120 10.09 -0.21 15.51
N PHE A 121 8.95 -0.70 15.00
CA PHE A 121 8.90 -1.62 13.87
C PHE A 121 9.41 -1.02 12.54
N LEU A 122 9.21 0.29 12.33
CA LEU A 122 9.73 1.03 11.17
C LEU A 122 11.26 1.16 11.20
N GLN A 123 11.85 1.26 12.40
CA GLN A 123 13.31 1.38 12.59
C GLN A 123 14.04 0.04 12.49
N GLN A 124 13.33 -1.08 12.65
CA GLN A 124 13.94 -2.41 12.52
C GLN A 124 14.46 -2.66 11.10
N PRO A 125 15.64 -3.31 10.96
CA PRO A 125 16.17 -3.67 9.66
C PRO A 125 15.22 -4.65 8.95
N ILE A 126 14.88 -4.34 7.71
CA ILE A 126 14.09 -5.27 6.89
C ILE A 126 15.04 -6.29 6.29
N ALA A 127 14.81 -7.58 6.59
CA ALA A 127 15.61 -8.66 6.02
C ALA A 127 15.60 -8.57 4.48
N ALA A 128 16.77 -8.66 3.85
CA ALA A 128 16.91 -8.49 2.40
C ALA A 128 16.00 -9.46 1.60
N GLY A 129 15.83 -10.69 2.11
CA GLY A 129 14.92 -11.69 1.53
C GLY A 129 13.45 -11.29 1.56
N GLU A 130 13.01 -10.56 2.59
CA GLU A 130 11.61 -10.12 2.75
C GLU A 130 11.27 -8.99 1.77
N LEU A 131 12.19 -8.04 1.57
CA LEU A 131 12.05 -7.00 0.55
C LEU A 131 12.02 -7.58 -0.87
N GLY A 132 12.89 -8.56 -1.14
CA GLY A 132 12.91 -9.28 -2.41
C GLY A 132 11.58 -9.99 -2.67
N TYR A 133 11.05 -10.67 -1.65
CA TYR A 133 9.76 -11.35 -1.69
C TYR A 133 8.61 -10.39 -2.02
N ILE A 134 8.45 -9.30 -1.25
CA ILE A 134 7.39 -8.31 -1.49
C ILE A 134 7.51 -7.71 -2.90
N ARG A 135 8.72 -7.31 -3.33
CA ARG A 135 8.94 -6.73 -4.66
C ARG A 135 8.61 -7.70 -5.78
N GLN A 136 9.04 -8.95 -5.67
CA GLN A 136 8.79 -9.97 -6.69
C GLN A 136 7.28 -10.17 -6.89
N HIS A 137 6.55 -10.30 -5.78
CA HIS A 137 5.10 -10.55 -5.83
C HIS A 137 4.32 -9.32 -6.31
N VAL A 138 4.71 -8.10 -5.91
CA VAL A 138 4.12 -6.85 -6.44
C VAL A 138 4.39 -6.68 -7.94
N ARG A 139 5.61 -6.99 -8.41
CA ARG A 139 5.96 -6.86 -9.85
C ARG A 139 5.22 -7.86 -10.73
N GLN A 140 5.06 -9.09 -10.23
CA GLN A 140 4.42 -10.21 -10.92
C GLN A 140 2.89 -10.26 -10.73
N SER A 141 2.31 -9.37 -9.92
CA SER A 141 0.90 -9.42 -9.51
C SER A 141 0.52 -10.77 -8.88
N ARG A 142 1.45 -11.42 -8.16
CA ARG A 142 1.21 -12.67 -7.42
C ARG A 142 0.87 -12.35 -5.97
N ALA A 143 0.08 -13.20 -5.31
CA ALA A 143 -0.29 -13.02 -3.90
C ALA A 143 0.92 -13.14 -2.95
N ILE A 144 1.02 -12.26 -1.95
CA ILE A 144 2.00 -12.29 -0.86
C ILE A 144 1.44 -13.16 0.25
N GLY A 145 2.17 -14.24 0.57
CA GLY A 145 1.86 -15.15 1.67
C GLY A 145 1.46 -16.58 1.28
N LEU A 146 1.43 -16.93 0.00
CA LEU A 146 1.33 -18.34 -0.41
C LEU A 146 2.68 -19.04 -0.20
N VAL A 147 2.76 -19.87 0.84
CA VAL A 147 3.72 -20.97 0.87
C VAL A 147 3.30 -21.91 -0.26
N ALA A 148 4.22 -22.26 -1.16
CA ALA A 148 3.97 -23.24 -2.20
C ALA A 148 3.78 -24.62 -1.53
N GLY A 149 2.53 -24.96 -1.24
CA GLY A 149 2.19 -26.21 -0.56
C GLY A 149 0.88 -26.08 0.22
N ASP A 150 -0.22 -25.85 -0.49
CA ASP A 150 -1.49 -26.50 -0.18
C ASP A 150 -2.44 -26.31 -1.37
N GLY A 151 -2.77 -27.44 -2.00
CA GLY A 151 -3.70 -27.50 -3.12
C GLY A 151 -5.09 -27.08 -2.66
N GLY A 152 -5.58 -25.97 -3.19
CA GLY A 152 -6.91 -25.45 -2.87
C GLY A 152 -7.41 -24.52 -3.94
N THR A 153 -7.98 -25.13 -4.99
CA THR A 153 -9.02 -24.61 -5.90
C THR A 153 -8.96 -23.14 -6.31
N SER A 154 -8.56 -22.95 -7.56
CA SER A 154 -8.84 -21.76 -8.37
C SER A 154 -10.33 -21.39 -8.34
N VAL A 155 -10.66 -20.20 -7.87
CA VAL A 155 -11.94 -19.54 -8.18
C VAL A 155 -11.70 -18.64 -9.40
N PRO A 156 -12.40 -18.85 -10.52
CA PRO A 156 -12.23 -18.03 -11.71
C PRO A 156 -12.84 -16.64 -11.52
N VAL A 157 -12.30 -15.71 -12.31
CA VAL A 157 -12.63 -14.28 -12.44
C VAL A 157 -14.07 -14.07 -12.87
#